data_AF-A0A368JIH7-F1
#
_entry.id   AF-A0A368JIH7-F1
#
_cell.length_a   1.000
_cell.length_b   1.000
_cell.length_c   1.000
_cell.angle_alpha   90.00
_cell.angle_beta   90.00
_cell.angle_gamma   90.00
#
_symmetry.space_group_name_H-M   'P 1'
#
loop_
_entity.id
_entity.type
_entity.pdbx_description
1 polymer ?
#
loop_
_entity_poly.entity_id
_entity_poly.type
_entity_poly.pdbx_seq_one_letter_code
_entity_poly.pdbx_strand_id
1 'polypeptide(L)'
;MYWLPVYRRKIARVLLILFSLMMVNSVVFRHAHKLASGRIIVHAHPFKPVGDSPYQPNTHTTNELVWLENFTNLLYDGLTPFVFACVVLSAPATQRFWSVYSFQSAYVFPYFSRRGPPVVG
;
A
#
# COMPACT_ATOMS: atom_id res chain seq x y z
N MET A 1 35.57 -13.54 -3.36
CA MET A 1 34.98 -12.30 -2.78
C MET A 1 33.98 -12.66 -1.68
N TYR A 2 34.44 -12.84 -0.45
CA TYR A 2 33.59 -13.22 0.70
C TYR A 2 32.81 -12.05 1.34
N TRP A 3 33.13 -10.82 0.95
CA TRP A 3 32.46 -9.59 1.37
C TRP A 3 31.11 -9.36 0.67
N LEU A 4 30.97 -9.79 -0.58
CA LEU A 4 29.78 -9.53 -1.42
C LEU A 4 28.49 -10.09 -0.78
N PRO A 5 28.46 -11.32 -0.23
CA PRO A 5 27.27 -11.86 0.43
C PRO A 5 26.89 -11.11 1.71
N VAL A 6 27.87 -10.59 2.46
CA VAL A 6 27.63 -9.84 3.71
C VAL A 6 26.95 -8.50 3.40
N TYR A 7 27.47 -7.75 2.42
CA TYR A 7 26.86 -6.48 2.01
C TYR A 7 25.48 -6.68 1.39
N ARG A 8 25.31 -7.69 0.52
CA ARG A 8 23.99 -8.05 -0.03
C ARG A 8 22.98 -8.34 1.07
N ARG A 9 23.36 -9.11 2.10
CA ARG A 9 22.49 -9.42 3.24
C ARG A 9 22.15 -8.17 4.06
N LYS A 10 23.11 -7.27 4.27
CA LYS A 10 22.86 -5.99 4.96
C LYS A 10 21.88 -5.12 4.17
N ILE A 11 22.11 -4.93 2.86
CA ILE A 11 21.23 -4.17 1.97
C ILE A 11 19.83 -4.80 1.97
N ALA A 12 19.72 -6.12 1.82
CA ALA A 12 18.44 -6.81 1.85
C ALA A 12 17.67 -6.59 3.16
N ARG A 13 18.35 -6.60 4.31
CA ARG A 13 17.71 -6.30 5.60
C ARG A 13 17.21 -4.85 5.67
N VAL A 14 18.02 -3.90 5.24
CA VAL A 14 17.63 -2.48 5.22
C VAL A 14 16.42 -2.27 4.32
N LEU A 15 16.45 -2.82 3.10
CA LEU A 15 15.32 -2.74 2.17
C LEU A 15 14.06 -3.42 2.72
N LEU A 16 14.20 -4.58 3.38
CA LEU A 16 13.09 -5.27 4.01
C LEU A 16 12.46 -4.45 5.14
N ILE A 17 13.29 -3.81 5.99
CA ILE A 17 12.81 -2.94 7.07
C ILE A 17 12.09 -1.73 6.46
N LEU A 18 12.69 -1.06 5.47
CA LEU A 18 12.08 0.09 4.79
C LEU A 18 10.74 -0.28 4.16
N PHE A 19 10.69 -1.39 3.42
CA PHE A 19 9.46 -1.91 2.83
C PHE A 19 8.40 -2.19 3.90
N SER A 20 8.78 -2.85 5.00
CA SER A 20 7.86 -3.14 6.11
C SER A 20 7.29 -1.87 6.74
N LEU A 21 8.12 -0.84 6.96
CA LEU A 21 7.68 0.47 7.48
C LEU A 21 6.70 1.14 6.51
N MET A 22 6.96 1.08 5.20
CA MET A 22 6.04 1.57 4.18
C MET A 22 4.70 0.81 4.21
N MET A 23 4.73 -0.51 4.41
CA MET A 23 3.49 -1.30 4.52
C MET A 23 2.70 -0.94 5.78
N VAL A 24 3.36 -0.80 6.93
CA VAL A 24 2.70 -0.32 8.17
C VAL A 24 2.07 1.04 7.94
N ASN A 25 2.77 1.97 7.28
CA ASN A 25 2.22 3.27 6.93
C ASN A 25 0.94 3.15 6.09
N SER A 26 0.96 2.24 5.11
CA SER A 26 -0.14 1.95 4.18
C SER A 26 -1.36 1.31 4.82
N VAL A 27 -1.25 0.87 6.07
CA VAL A 27 -2.35 0.33 6.88
C VAL A 27 -2.79 1.37 7.91
N VAL A 28 -1.86 1.88 8.71
CA VAL A 28 -2.14 2.74 9.88
C VAL A 28 -2.67 4.11 9.47
N PHE A 29 -2.13 4.70 8.40
CA PHE A 29 -2.51 6.05 7.94
C PHE A 29 -3.47 6.03 6.76
N ARG A 30 -4.01 4.85 6.42
CA ARG A 30 -4.97 4.70 5.34
C ARG A 30 -6.34 5.19 5.77
N HIS A 31 -6.93 6.03 4.96
CA HIS A 31 -8.24 6.64 5.23
C HIS A 31 -8.98 6.87 3.91
N ALA A 32 -10.26 7.23 4.02
CA ALA A 32 -11.16 7.36 2.89
C ALA A 32 -11.76 8.77 2.80
N HIS A 33 -11.95 9.25 1.57
CA HIS A 33 -12.64 10.48 1.24
C HIS A 33 -13.84 10.17 0.36
N LYS A 34 -15.00 10.74 0.70
CA LYS A 34 -16.17 10.74 -0.17
C LYS A 34 -16.21 12.07 -0.93
N LEU A 35 -16.17 12.03 -2.26
CA LEU A 35 -16.33 13.25 -3.07
C LEU A 35 -17.80 13.63 -3.20
N ALA A 36 -18.05 14.86 -3.63
CA ALA A 36 -19.39 15.35 -3.97
C ALA A 36 -20.10 14.48 -5.03
N SER A 37 -19.34 13.84 -5.92
CA SER A 37 -19.85 12.88 -6.90
C SER A 37 -20.30 11.53 -6.31
N GLY A 38 -20.12 11.32 -5.00
CA GLY A 38 -20.39 10.04 -4.34
C GLY A 38 -19.27 9.00 -4.48
N ARG A 39 -18.22 9.28 -5.26
CA ARG A 39 -17.03 8.44 -5.37
C ARG A 39 -16.30 8.35 -4.02
N ILE A 40 -15.74 7.19 -3.70
CA ILE A 40 -14.91 6.94 -2.52
C ILE A 40 -13.47 6.77 -2.98
N ILE A 41 -12.58 7.61 -2.47
CA ILE A 41 -11.13 7.51 -2.68
C ILE A 41 -10.49 7.03 -1.39
N VAL A 42 -9.62 6.02 -1.46
CA VAL A 42 -8.85 5.53 -0.32
C VAL A 42 -7.37 5.64 -0.58
N HIS A 43 -6.65 6.27 0.35
CA HIS A 43 -5.22 6.49 0.27
C HIS A 43 -4.59 6.61 1.65
N ALA A 44 -3.26 6.54 1.72
CA ALA A 44 -2.50 6.77 2.94
C ALA A 44 -1.61 8.01 2.78
N HIS A 45 -1.44 8.79 3.85
CA HIS A 45 -0.42 9.83 3.90
C HIS A 45 0.84 9.30 4.58
N PRO A 46 2.05 9.69 4.14
CA PRO A 46 3.29 9.40 4.85
C PRO A 46 3.51 10.30 6.08
N PHE A 47 2.71 11.36 6.24
CA PHE A 47 2.86 12.35 7.31
C PHE A 47 1.52 12.68 7.98
N LYS A 48 1.60 13.24 9.19
CA LYS A 48 0.44 13.78 9.91
C LYS A 48 -0.13 14.96 9.12
N PRO A 49 -1.46 15.01 8.88
CA PRO A 49 -2.07 16.14 8.19
C PRO A 49 -1.85 17.44 8.97
N VAL A 50 -1.63 18.52 8.21
CA VAL A 50 -1.53 19.89 8.69
C VAL A 50 -2.78 20.64 8.22
N GLY A 51 -3.72 20.82 9.16
CA GLY A 51 -5.03 21.43 8.89
C GLY A 51 -5.98 20.53 8.08
N ASP A 52 -7.11 21.11 7.68
CA ASP A 52 -8.27 20.37 7.12
C ASP A 52 -8.36 20.44 5.58
N SER A 53 -7.36 21.01 4.92
CA SER A 53 -7.32 21.06 3.47
C SER A 53 -7.18 19.65 2.87
N PRO A 54 -7.92 19.31 1.80
CA PRO A 54 -7.67 18.07 1.08
C PRO A 54 -6.29 18.07 0.40
N TYR A 55 -5.74 19.26 0.12
CA TYR A 55 -4.39 19.46 -0.37
C TYR A 55 -3.46 19.66 0.82
N GLN A 56 -2.83 18.57 1.22
CA GLN A 56 -1.83 18.57 2.28
C GLN A 56 -0.47 18.98 1.70
N PRO A 57 0.31 19.83 2.41
CA PRO A 57 1.67 20.15 2.00
C PRO A 57 2.47 18.85 1.83
N ASN A 58 3.01 18.65 0.63
CA ASN A 58 3.86 17.50 0.34
C ASN A 58 5.04 17.98 -0.49
N THR A 59 6.23 17.50 -0.15
CA THR A 59 7.49 17.85 -0.83
C THR A 59 7.82 16.90 -1.96
N HIS A 60 6.95 15.94 -2.24
CA HIS A 60 7.19 14.90 -3.23
C HIS A 60 6.77 15.36 -4.62
N THR A 61 7.55 14.99 -5.61
CA THR A 61 7.14 15.17 -7.01
C THR A 61 6.00 14.21 -7.36
N THR A 62 5.21 14.53 -8.39
CA THR A 62 4.15 13.62 -8.89
C THR A 62 4.67 12.23 -9.20
N ASN A 63 5.88 12.13 -9.78
CA ASN A 63 6.49 10.84 -10.10
C ASN A 63 6.84 10.03 -8.84
N GLU A 64 7.36 10.68 -7.80
CA GLU A 64 7.63 10.02 -6.52
C GLU A 64 6.35 9.50 -5.88
N LEU A 65 5.28 10.28 -5.92
CA LEU A 65 3.97 9.86 -5.41
C LEU A 65 3.41 8.66 -6.17
N VAL A 66 3.55 8.63 -7.50
CA VAL A 66 3.14 7.47 -8.32
C VAL A 66 3.93 6.23 -7.94
N TRP A 67 5.25 6.34 -7.76
CA TRP A 67 6.06 5.20 -7.30
C TRP A 67 5.64 4.72 -5.91
N LEU A 68 5.53 5.64 -4.96
CA LEU A 68 5.07 5.34 -3.61
C LEU A 68 3.70 4.68 -3.62
N GLU A 69 2.76 5.17 -4.43
CA GLU A 69 1.43 4.59 -4.60
C GLU A 69 1.50 3.14 -5.05
N ASN A 70 2.26 2.83 -6.09
CA ASN A 70 2.37 1.45 -6.60
C ASN A 70 2.98 0.51 -5.55
N PHE A 71 4.01 0.95 -4.83
CA PHE A 71 4.61 0.12 -3.79
C PHE A 71 3.69 -0.09 -2.59
N THR A 72 3.01 0.96 -2.13
CA THR A 72 2.14 0.94 -0.95
C THR A 72 0.79 0.26 -1.20
N ASN A 73 0.29 0.31 -2.43
CA ASN A 73 -0.94 -0.35 -2.82
C ASN A 73 -0.76 -1.79 -3.27
N LEU A 74 0.48 -2.24 -3.48
CA LEU A 74 0.81 -3.59 -3.93
C LEU A 74 0.12 -4.69 -3.10
N LEU A 75 0.00 -4.51 -1.78
CA LEU A 75 -0.68 -5.47 -0.90
C LEU A 75 -2.20 -5.54 -1.11
N TYR A 76 -2.79 -4.54 -1.75
CA TYR A 76 -4.23 -4.47 -2.00
C TYR A 76 -4.58 -4.77 -3.47
N ASP A 77 -3.58 -4.82 -4.35
CA ASP A 77 -3.77 -4.99 -5.79
C ASP A 77 -3.49 -6.43 -6.25
N GLY A 78 -4.36 -6.95 -7.12
CA GLY A 78 -4.14 -8.18 -7.87
C GLY A 78 -4.03 -9.44 -6.99
N LEU A 79 -3.03 -10.28 -7.27
CA LEU A 79 -2.80 -11.55 -6.56
C LEU A 79 -1.73 -11.44 -5.46
N THR A 80 -1.08 -10.29 -5.31
CA THR A 80 0.01 -10.09 -4.35
C THR A 80 -0.36 -10.44 -2.91
N PRO A 81 -1.50 -10.00 -2.34
CA PRO A 81 -1.90 -10.41 -0.99
C PRO A 81 -2.02 -11.93 -0.85
N PHE A 82 -2.50 -12.62 -1.88
CA PHE A 82 -2.62 -14.07 -1.88
C PHE A 82 -1.25 -14.76 -1.94
N VAL A 83 -0.35 -14.29 -2.81
CA VAL A 83 1.03 -14.83 -2.88
C VAL A 83 1.75 -14.64 -1.55
N PHE A 84 1.60 -13.48 -0.91
CA PHE A 84 2.17 -13.23 0.41
C PHE A 84 1.60 -14.20 1.47
N ALA A 85 0.28 -14.42 1.47
CA ALA A 85 -0.36 -15.39 2.36
C ALA A 85 0.19 -16.82 2.15
N CYS A 86 0.40 -17.26 0.90
CA CYS A 86 1.00 -18.56 0.59
C CYS A 86 2.42 -18.74 1.17
N VAL A 87 3.19 -17.65 1.26
CA VAL A 87 4.58 -17.69 1.77
C VAL A 87 4.62 -17.74 3.29
N VAL A 88 3.69 -17.05 3.95
CA VAL A 88 3.75 -16.80 5.40
C VAL A 88 2.84 -17.73 6.21
N LEU A 89 1.71 -18.14 5.65
CA LEU A 89 0.68 -18.89 6.35
C LEU A 89 0.77 -20.39 6.06
N SER A 90 0.25 -21.19 6.99
CA SER A 90 0.06 -22.62 6.77
C SER A 90 -1.02 -22.86 5.69
N ALA A 91 -0.94 -24.01 5.01
CA ALA A 91 -1.91 -24.40 3.97
C ALA A 91 -3.40 -24.19 4.35
N PRO A 92 -3.89 -24.63 5.53
CA PRO A 92 -5.29 -24.39 5.91
C PRO A 92 -5.62 -22.91 6.13
N ALA A 93 -4.67 -22.12 6.64
CA ALA A 93 -4.85 -20.68 6.81
C ALA A 93 -4.88 -19.94 5.47
N THR A 94 -4.04 -20.34 4.52
CA THR A 94 -4.01 -19.81 3.16
C THR A 94 -5.32 -20.09 2.41
N GLN A 95 -5.89 -21.28 2.56
CA GLN A 95 -7.19 -21.61 1.95
C GLN A 95 -8.33 -20.75 2.49
N ARG A 96 -8.36 -20.52 3.81
CA ARG A 96 -9.31 -19.60 4.44
C ARG A 96 -9.12 -18.17 3.94
N PHE A 97 -7.88 -17.68 3.89
CA PHE A 97 -7.56 -16.36 3.34
C PHE A 97 -8.10 -16.21 1.91
N TRP A 98 -7.84 -17.19 1.05
CA TRP A 98 -8.33 -17.19 -0.34
C TRP A 98 -9.85 -17.08 -0.41
N SER A 99 -10.59 -17.90 0.36
CA SER A 99 -12.06 -17.85 0.33
C SER A 99 -12.62 -16.46 0.68
N VAL A 100 -12.03 -15.79 1.67
CA VAL A 100 -12.45 -14.44 2.08
C VAL A 100 -12.05 -13.41 1.02
N TYR A 101 -10.82 -13.50 0.51
CA TYR A 101 -10.30 -12.59 -0.51
C TYR A 101 -11.10 -12.67 -1.82
N SER A 102 -11.36 -13.87 -2.33
CA SER A 102 -12.14 -14.09 -3.55
C SER A 102 -13.56 -13.56 -3.40
N PHE A 103 -14.21 -13.81 -2.26
CA PHE A 103 -15.56 -13.31 -1.99
C PHE A 103 -15.62 -11.78 -2.02
N GLN A 104 -14.67 -11.09 -1.37
CA GLN A 104 -14.63 -9.63 -1.38
C GLN A 104 -14.29 -9.06 -2.76
N SER A 105 -13.38 -9.71 -3.50
CA SER A 105 -12.97 -9.26 -4.85
C SER A 105 -14.08 -9.39 -5.90
N ALA A 106 -15.08 -10.27 -5.68
CA ALA A 106 -16.19 -10.45 -6.60
C ALA A 106 -17.15 -9.24 -6.64
N TYR A 107 -17.16 -8.41 -5.60
CA TYR A 107 -17.96 -7.20 -5.54
C TYR A 107 -17.17 -6.02 -6.11
N VAL A 108 -17.31 -5.79 -7.41
CA VAL A 108 -16.78 -4.57 -8.04
C VAL A 108 -17.66 -3.40 -7.62
N PHE A 109 -17.12 -2.51 -6.78
CA PHE A 109 -17.76 -1.22 -6.47
C PHE A 109 -17.16 -0.14 -7.39
N PRO A 110 -17.83 0.26 -8.48
CA PRO A 110 -17.25 1.13 -9.51
C PRO A 110 -16.97 2.55 -9.03
N TYR A 111 -17.58 2.95 -7.90
CA TYR A 111 -17.35 4.23 -7.26
C TYR A 111 -16.19 4.19 -6.25
N PHE A 112 -15.49 3.06 -6.11
CA PHE A 112 -14.28 2.94 -5.30
C PHE A 112 -13.04 3.17 -6.15
N SER A 113 -12.07 3.91 -5.62
CA SER A 113 -10.74 3.97 -6.22
C SER A 113 -9.64 4.14 -5.19
N ARG A 114 -8.53 3.46 -5.44
CA ARG A 114 -7.24 3.72 -4.78
C ARG A 114 -6.47 4.69 -5.66
N ARG A 115 -5.93 5.75 -5.07
CA ARG A 115 -4.96 6.64 -5.72
C ARG A 115 -4.05 7.28 -4.69
N GLY A 116 -2.94 7.88 -5.09
CA GLY A 116 -2.10 8.69 -4.20
C GLY A 116 -2.81 9.97 -3.71
N PRO A 117 -2.26 10.63 -2.66
CA PRO A 117 -2.78 11.90 -2.17
C PRO A 117 -2.73 12.98 -3.27
N PRO A 118 -3.66 13.96 -3.26
CA PRO A 118 -3.63 15.04 -4.24
C PRO A 118 -2.40 15.95 -4.03
N VAL A 119 -1.90 16.49 -5.13
CA VAL A 119 -0.76 17.42 -5.16
C VAL A 119 -1.26 18.80 -5.61
N VAL A 120 -0.71 19.87 -5.04
CA VAL A 120 -0.86 21.21 -5.60
C VAL A 120 0.10 21.30 -6.77
N GLY A 121 -0.44 21.46 -7.98
CA GLY A 121 0.33 21.61 -9.21
C GLY A 121 0.98 22.99 -9.32
#